data_AF-A0A3N5FI98-F1
#
_entry.id   AF-A0A3N5FI98-F1
#
_cell.length_a   1.000
_cell.length_b   1.000
_cell.length_c   1.000
_cell.angle_alpha   90.00
_cell.angle_beta   90.00
_cell.angle_gamma   90.00
#
_symmetry.space_group_name_H-M   'P 1'
#
loop_
_entity.id
_entity.type
_entity.pdbx_description
1 polymer ?
#
loop_
_entity_poly.entity_id
_entity_poly.type
_entity_poly.pdbx_seq_one_letter_code
_entity_poly.pdbx_strand_id
1 'polypeptide(L)' 'MLTTLPVEQAVGIFLAHDITEIVKDSHKGRAFRKGHIIRQEDIDHLKRLGKDNIYILTLETDE' A
#
# COMPACT_ATOMS: atom_id res chain seq x y z
N MET A 1 -8.77 13.30 0.26
CA MET A 1 -7.57 13.75 1.01
C MET A 1 -6.54 12.61 1.07
N LEU A 2 -5.27 12.89 1.42
CA LEU A 2 -4.25 11.85 1.60
C LEU A 2 -4.18 11.48 3.09
N THR A 3 -4.67 10.29 3.42
CA THR A 3 -4.78 9.83 4.81
C THR A 3 -3.82 8.68 5.04
N THR A 4 -3.18 8.64 6.20
CA THR A 4 -2.36 7.52 6.64
C THR A 4 -3.22 6.55 7.43
N LEU A 5 -3.28 5.30 7.00
CA LEU A 5 -3.94 4.24 7.75
C LEU A 5 -2.97 3.09 8.03
N PRO A 6 -3.14 2.36 9.14
CA PRO A 6 -2.45 1.10 9.34
C PRO A 6 -2.86 0.13 8.24
N VAL A 7 -1.90 -0.65 7.74
CA VAL A 7 -2.09 -1.53 6.57
C VAL A 7 -3.25 -2.51 6.73
N GLU A 8 -3.51 -2.95 7.97
CA GLU A 8 -4.61 -3.85 8.32
C GLU A 8 -6.00 -3.21 8.12
N GLN A 9 -6.09 -1.89 8.31
CA GLN A 9 -7.33 -1.13 8.09
C GLN A 9 -7.47 -0.64 6.65
N ALA A 10 -6.40 -0.72 5.86
CA ALA A 10 -6.41 -0.23 4.49
C ALA A 10 -6.88 -1.27 3.46
N VAL A 11 -7.30 -2.46 3.91
CA VAL A 11 -7.89 -3.49 3.06
C VAL A 11 -9.13 -2.95 2.34
N GLY A 12 -9.18 -3.13 1.02
CA GLY A 12 -10.26 -2.62 0.17
C GLY A 12 -10.03 -1.20 -0.34
N ILE A 13 -8.92 -0.54 0.00
CA ILE A 13 -8.60 0.82 -0.43
C ILE A 13 -7.52 0.80 -1.52
N PHE A 14 -7.51 1.83 -2.37
CA PHE A 14 -6.54 1.99 -3.44
C PHE A 14 -5.22 2.60 -2.94
N LEU A 15 -4.10 2.05 -3.39
CA LEU A 15 -2.78 2.65 -3.19
C LEU A 15 -2.65 3.97 -3.96
N ALA A 16 -2.23 5.02 -3.26
CA ALA A 16 -2.00 6.33 -3.85
C ALA A 16 -0.76 6.38 -4.78
N HIS A 17 0.22 5.50 -4.55
CA HIS A 17 1.51 5.47 -5.24
C HIS A 17 2.02 4.04 -5.47
N ASP A 18 2.95 3.88 -6.41
CA ASP A 18 3.69 2.64 -6.61
C ASP A 18 4.56 2.33 -5.37
N ILE A 19 4.60 1.07 -4.94
CA ILE A 19 5.50 0.59 -3.88
C ILE A 19 6.57 -0.27 -4.53
N THR A 20 7.82 0.13 -4.36
CA THR A 20 8.98 -0.62 -4.86
C THR A 20 9.56 -1.46 -3.73
N GLU A 21 9.77 -2.73 -4.01
CA GLU A 21 10.50 -3.64 -3.14
C GLU A 21 11.97 -3.66 -3.56
N ILE A 22 12.84 -3.58 -2.56
CA ILE A 22 14.29 -3.64 -2.74
C ILE A 22 14.80 -4.76 -1.85
N VAL A 23 15.08 -5.90 -2.45
CA VAL A 23 15.77 -7.02 -1.81
C VAL A 23 17.25 -6.87 -2.13
N LYS A 24 18.05 -6.60 -1.10
CA LYS A 24 19.50 -6.43 -1.22
C LYS A 24 20.13 -7.64 -1.94
N ASP A 25 20.99 -7.37 -2.92
CA ASP A 25 21.72 -8.37 -3.71
C ASP A 25 20.85 -9.35 -4.52
N SER A 26 19.54 -9.11 -4.63
CA SER A 26 18.61 -10.05 -5.30
C SER A 26 17.69 -9.37 -6.30
N HIS A 27 16.87 -8.42 -5.87
CA HIS A 27 15.79 -7.90 -6.70
C HIS A 27 15.43 -6.46 -6.37
N LYS A 28 15.23 -5.62 -7.38
CA LYS A 28 14.68 -4.27 -7.25
C LYS A 28 13.57 -4.09 -8.26
N GLY A 29 12.34 -4.12 -7.80
CA GLY A 29 11.17 -4.10 -8.67
C GLY A 29 9.94 -3.52 -7.99
N ARG A 30 8.93 -3.18 -8.79
CA ARG A 30 7.65 -2.70 -8.27
C ARG A 30 6.90 -3.88 -7.67
N ALA A 31 6.68 -3.87 -6.36
CA ALA A 31 5.85 -4.86 -5.67
C ALA A 31 4.37 -4.53 -5.82
N PHE A 32 4.01 -3.25 -5.70
CA PHE A 32 2.64 -2.78 -5.89
C PHE A 32 2.58 -1.61 -6.85
N ARG A 33 1.51 -1.56 -7.64
CA ARG A 33 1.22 -0.45 -8.55
C ARG A 33 0.22 0.52 -7.91
N LYS A 34 0.31 1.81 -8.26
CA LYS A 34 -0.71 2.82 -7.98
C LYS A 34 -2.06 2.32 -8.48
N GLY A 35 -3.10 2.48 -7.66
CA GLY A 35 -4.44 1.98 -7.95
C GLY A 35 -4.62 0.48 -7.70
N HIS A 36 -3.63 -0.21 -7.14
CA HIS A 36 -3.83 -1.55 -6.59
C HIS A 36 -4.76 -1.46 -5.37
N ILE A 37 -5.74 -2.36 -5.30
CA ILE A 37 -6.63 -2.51 -4.16
C ILE A 37 -5.95 -3.45 -3.16
N ILE A 38 -5.72 -2.96 -1.95
CA ILE A 38 -5.05 -3.75 -0.91
C ILE A 38 -5.96 -4.90 -0.47
N ARG A 39 -5.42 -6.11 -0.48
CA ARG A 39 -6.08 -7.33 0.01
C ARG A 39 -5.47 -7.78 1.32
N GLN A 40 -6.16 -8.68 2.02
CA GLN A 40 -5.63 -9.25 3.27
C GLN A 40 -4.28 -9.95 3.05
N GLU A 41 -4.11 -10.64 1.92
CA GLU A 41 -2.83 -11.30 1.55
C GLU A 41 -1.68 -10.31 1.35
N ASP A 42 -1.98 -9.05 0.99
CA ASP A 42 -0.97 -8.02 0.77
C ASP A 42 -0.42 -7.46 2.09
N ILE A 43 -1.13 -7.64 3.21
CA ILE A 43 -0.77 -7.09 4.53
C ILE A 43 0.61 -7.59 4.95
N ASP A 44 0.83 -8.91 4.91
CA ASP A 44 2.12 -9.50 5.30
C ASP A 44 3.25 -9.01 4.41
N HIS A 45 3.00 -8.85 3.10
CA HIS A 45 4.02 -8.36 2.18
C HIS A 45 4.35 -6.88 2.46
N LEU A 46 3.35 -6.03 2.61
CA LEU A 46 3.53 -4.62 2.95
C LEU A 46 4.25 -4.44 4.30
N LYS A 47 3.91 -5.24 5.32
CA LYS A 47 4.63 -5.25 6.60
C LYS A 47 6.09 -5.68 6.44
N ARG A 48 6.38 -6.72 5.63
CA ARG A 48 7.76 -7.13 5.30
C ARG A 48 8.58 -6.03 4.62
N LEU A 49 7.91 -5.15 3.86
CA LEU A 49 8.52 -3.97 3.25
C LEU A 49 8.73 -2.80 4.22
N GLY A 50 8.40 -2.96 5.51
CA GLY A 50 8.47 -1.90 6.52
C GLY A 50 7.34 -0.86 6.38
N LYS A 51 6.24 -1.21 5.72
CA LYS A 51 5.05 -0.37 5.57
C LYS A 51 3.95 -0.83 6.54
N ASP A 52 4.13 -0.54 7.83
CA ASP A 52 3.07 -0.69 8.84
C ASP A 52 1.92 0.30 8.61
N ASN A 53 2.25 1.48 8.11
CA ASN A 53 1.31 2.53 7.76
C ASN A 53 1.46 2.86 6.28
N ILE A 54 0.33 3.01 5.59
CA ILE A 54 0.30 3.34 4.17
C ILE A 54 -0.51 4.59 3.92
N TYR A 55 -0.12 5.31 2.87
CA TYR A 55 -0.87 6.45 2.39
C TYR A 55 -1.92 5.99 1.40
N ILE A 56 -3.18 6.22 1.75
CA ILE A 56 -4.32 5.97 0.90
C ILE A 56 -4.87 7.28 0.33
N LEU A 57 -5.54 7.16 -0.81
CA LEU A 57 -6.29 8.27 -1.38
C LEU A 57 -7.77 8.03 -1.09
N THR A 58 -8.30 8.71 -0.08
CA THR A 58 -9.73 8.67 0.21
C THR A 58 -10.41 9.70 -0.67
N LEU A 59 -11.28 9.22 -1.55
CA LEU A 59 -12.30 10.05 -2.18
C LEU A 59 -13.37 10.22 -1.10
N GLU A 60 -13.34 11.34 -0.38
CA GLU A 60 -14.57 11.76 0.30
C GLU A 60 -15.60 11.92 -0.82
N THR A 61 -16.67 11.14 -0.72
CA THR A 61 -17.87 11.45 -1.49
C THR A 61 -18.41 12.70 -0.82
N ASP A 62 -18.13 13.84 -1.44
CA ASP A 62 -18.71 15.14 -1.09
C ASP A 62 -20.23 14.96 -1.25
N GLU A 63 -20.95 14.90 -0.12
CA GLU A 63 -22.40 15.07 -0.05
C GLU A 63 -22.76 16.56 -0.11
#